data_AF-A0A7X7A5C6-F1
#
_entry.id   AF-A0A7X7A5C6-F1
#
_cell.length_a   1.000
_cell.length_b   1.000
_cell.length_c   1.000
_cell.angle_alpha   90.00
_cell.angle_beta   90.00
_cell.angle_gamma   90.00
#
_symmetry.space_group_name_H-M   'P 1'
#
loop_
_entity.id
_entity.type
_entity.pdbx_description
1 polymer ?
#
loop_
_entity_poly.entity_id
_entity_poly.type
_entity_poly.pdbx_seq_one_letter_code
_entity_poly.pdbx_strand_id
1 'polypeptide(L)' 'MLARMHLSGACQMMAHGKPLYAHELALCGLALLANAPQTHACRDLREQLLTLLQEITRERPPRGM' A
#
# COMPACT_ATOMS: atom_id res chain seq x y z
N MET A 1 -22.58 4.82 10.45
CA MET A 1 -21.34 4.32 11.10
C MET A 1 -20.17 4.82 10.27
N LEU A 2 -19.68 6.03 10.60
CA LEU A 2 -18.68 6.76 9.82
C LEU A 2 -17.32 6.06 9.97
N ALA A 3 -16.81 5.52 8.87
CA ALA A 3 -15.47 4.96 8.80
C ALA A 3 -14.46 6.05 9.15
N ARG A 4 -13.82 5.94 10.32
CA ARG A 4 -12.66 6.75 10.68
C ARG A 4 -11.54 6.43 9.69
N MET A 5 -11.38 7.28 8.70
CA MET A 5 -10.28 7.27 7.76
C MET A 5 -8.96 7.41 8.54
N HIS A 6 -8.21 6.34 8.69
CA HIS A 6 -6.79 6.42 9.04
C HIS A 6 -5.96 6.54 7.77
N LEU A 7 -5.98 7.72 7.15
CA LEU A 7 -5.09 8.10 6.03
C LEU A 7 -3.82 8.81 6.52
N SER A 8 -3.26 8.39 7.66
CA SER A 8 -2.31 9.19 8.45
C SER A 8 -0.81 8.90 8.22
N GLY A 9 -0.43 8.13 7.21
CA GLY A 9 0.98 7.79 6.93
C GLY A 9 1.47 8.33 5.59
N ALA A 10 1.12 7.64 4.49
CA ALA A 10 1.64 8.00 3.17
C ALA A 10 1.09 9.33 2.61
N CYS A 11 -0.14 9.71 2.92
CA CYS A 11 -0.65 11.02 2.47
C CYS A 11 0.15 12.18 3.10
N GLN A 12 0.58 12.06 4.36
CA GLN A 12 1.48 13.03 4.98
C GLN A 12 2.87 13.02 4.33
N MET A 13 3.42 11.84 4.02
CA MET A 13 4.74 11.75 3.38
C MET A 13 4.76 12.35 1.96
N MET A 14 3.69 12.15 1.16
CA MET A 14 3.52 12.84 -0.13
C MET A 14 3.41 14.36 0.04
N ALA A 15 2.63 14.83 1.01
CA ALA A 15 2.46 16.27 1.27
C ALA A 15 3.77 16.96 1.72
N HIS A 16 4.68 16.22 2.34
CA HIS A 16 5.99 16.70 2.77
C HIS A 16 7.11 16.51 1.74
N GLY A 17 6.78 16.09 0.50
CA GLY A 17 7.75 15.95 -0.59
C GLY A 17 8.84 14.90 -0.35
N LYS A 18 8.62 13.98 0.60
CA LYS A 18 9.56 12.88 0.85
C LYS A 18 9.34 11.78 -0.19
N PRO A 19 10.40 11.25 -0.83
CA PRO A 19 10.25 10.12 -1.74
C PRO A 19 9.71 8.94 -0.94
N LEU A 20 8.49 8.53 -1.24
CA LEU A 20 7.93 7.28 -0.74
C LEU A 20 8.58 6.14 -1.48
N TYR A 21 9.11 5.17 -0.74
CA TYR A 21 9.62 3.95 -1.37
C TYR A 21 8.44 3.15 -1.94
N ALA A 22 8.67 2.42 -3.03
CA ALA A 22 7.64 1.62 -3.69
C ALA A 22 6.90 0.67 -2.72
N HIS A 23 7.60 0.20 -1.68
CA HIS A 23 7.03 -0.60 -0.60
C HIS A 23 5.97 0.16 0.22
N GLU A 24 6.24 1.40 0.62
CA GLU A 24 5.33 2.23 1.42
C GLU A 24 4.11 2.64 0.61
N LEU A 25 4.29 2.91 -0.69
CA LEU A 25 3.20 3.16 -1.63
C LEU A 25 2.29 1.93 -1.76
N ALA A 26 2.89 0.74 -1.92
CA ALA A 26 2.13 -0.48 -2.09
C ALA A 26 1.30 -0.83 -0.84
N LEU A 27 1.88 -0.67 0.35
CA LEU A 27 1.16 -0.86 1.62
C LEU A 27 0.00 0.14 1.78
N CYS A 28 0.19 1.40 1.41
CA CYS A 28 -0.88 2.39 1.51
C CYS A 28 -2.00 2.17 0.49
N GLY A 29 -1.67 1.70 -0.71
CA GLY A 29 -2.66 1.25 -1.70
C GLY A 29 -3.49 0.08 -1.17
N LEU A 30 -2.86 -0.90 -0.50
CA LEU A 30 -3.58 -2.02 0.12
C LEU A 30 -4.48 -1.58 1.28
N ALA A 31 -4.02 -0.64 2.12
CA ALA A 31 -4.83 -0.09 3.21
C ALA A 31 -6.07 0.66 2.70
N LEU A 32 -5.93 1.39 1.59
CA LEU A 32 -7.06 2.02 0.88
C LEU A 32 -8.04 0.98 0.33
N LEU A 33 -7.52 -0.10 -0.26
CA LEU A 33 -8.33 -1.19 -0.81
C LEU A 33 -8.98 -2.07 0.25
N ALA A 34 -8.58 -1.98 1.52
CA ALA A 34 -9.19 -2.74 2.62
C ALA A 34 -10.66 -2.35 2.86
N ASN A 35 -11.00 -1.08 2.60
CA ASN A 35 -12.35 -0.54 2.76
C ASN A 35 -13.03 -0.23 1.41
N ALA A 36 -12.38 -0.57 0.30
CA ALA A 36 -12.91 -0.32 -1.04
C ALA A 36 -14.00 -1.34 -1.42
N PRO A 37 -14.97 -0.96 -2.27
CA PRO A 37 -15.96 -1.89 -2.80
C PRO A 37 -15.27 -3.03 -3.57
N GLN A 38 -15.77 -4.26 -3.42
CA GLN A 38 -15.19 -5.45 -4.04
C GLN A 38 -15.51 -5.56 -5.54
N THR A 39 -15.17 -4.52 -6.29
CA THR A 39 -15.24 -4.53 -7.76
C THR A 39 -14.08 -5.34 -8.33
N HIS A 40 -14.23 -5.80 -9.58
CA HIS A 40 -13.17 -6.48 -10.33
C HIS A 40 -11.88 -5.64 -10.36
N ALA A 41 -12.00 -4.34 -10.65
CA ALA A 41 -10.87 -3.42 -10.68
C ALA A 41 -10.14 -3.30 -9.33
N CYS A 42 -10.88 -3.29 -8.21
CA CYS A 42 -10.27 -3.26 -6.87
C CYS A 42 -9.55 -4.57 -6.52
N ARG A 43 -10.02 -5.71 -7.05
CA ARG A 43 -9.36 -7.00 -6.88
C ARG A 43 -8.08 -7.07 -7.70
N ASP A 44 -8.12 -6.70 -8.98
CA ASP A 44 -6.94 -6.67 -9.85
C ASP A 44 -5.86 -5.75 -9.28
N LEU A 45 -6.25 -4.56 -8.84
CA LEU A 45 -5.32 -3.60 -8.23
C LEU A 45 -4.71 -4.15 -6.94
N ARG A 46 -5.47 -4.89 -6.13
CA ARG A 46 -4.96 -5.56 -4.93
C ARG A 46 -3.91 -6.61 -5.27
N GLU A 47 -4.16 -7.43 -6.29
CA GLU A 47 -3.23 -8.47 -6.75
C GLU A 47 -1.92 -7.87 -7.30
N GLN A 48 -2.02 -6.78 -8.07
CA GLN A 48 -0.85 -6.05 -8.56
C GLN A 48 -0.01 -5.47 -7.43
N LEU A 49 -0.64 -4.87 -6.41
CA LEU A 49 0.07 -4.32 -5.26
C LEU A 49 0.74 -5.42 -4.40
N LEU A 50 0.09 -6.57 -4.25
CA LEU A 50 0.69 -7.73 -3.57
C LEU A 50 1.88 -8.28 -4.34
N THR A 51 1.79 -8.37 -5.67
CA THR A 51 2.89 -8.81 -6.53
C THR A 51 4.08 -7.87 -6.41
N LEU A 52 3.84 -6.56 -6.48
CA LEU A 52 4.87 -5.54 -6.30
C LEU A 52 5.57 -5.67 -4.94
N LEU A 53 4.83 -5.90 -3.85
CA LEU A 53 5.43 -6.12 -2.53
C LEU A 53 6.29 -7.37 -2.47
N GLN A 54 5.85 -8.46 -3.10
CA GLN A 54 6.63 -9.69 -3.18
C GLN A 54 7.94 -9.49 -3.94
N GLU A 55 7.90 -8.77 -5.07
CA GLU A 55 9.10 -8.44 -5.85
C GLU A 55 10.09 -7.62 -5.04
N ILE A 56 9.62 -6.55 -4.38
CA ILE A 56 10.48 -5.71 -3.53
C ILE A 56 11.08 -6.53 -2.37
N THR A 57 10.30 -7.41 -1.76
CA THR A 57 10.76 -8.27 -0.66
C THR A 57 11.75 -9.33 -1.13
N ARG A 58 11.63 -9.82 -2.37
CA ARG A 58 12.61 -10.76 -2.97
C ARG A 58 13.93 -10.08 -3.29
N GLU A 59 13.90 -8.84 -3.76
CA GLU A 59 15.12 -8.07 -4.02
C GLU A 59 15.84 -7.61 -2.75
N ARG A 60 15.08 -7.38 -1.68
CA ARG A 60 15.60 -7.07 -0.35
C ARG A 60 14.99 -8.02 0.68
N PRO A 61 15.48 -9.28 0.73
CA PRO A 61 15.00 -10.20 1.74
C PRO A 61 15.20 -9.56 3.12
N PRO A 62 14.21 -9.67 4.04
CA PRO A 62 14.40 -9.20 5.40
C PRO A 62 15.63 -9.94 5.94
N ARG A 63 16.72 -9.21 6.19
CA ARG A 63 17.86 -9.77 6.92
C ARG A 63 17.30 -10.20 8.26
N GLY A 64 17.42 -11.49 8.56
CA GLY A 64 16.77 -12.16 9.68
C GLY A 64 16.84 -11.34 10.98
N MET A 65 15.75 -11.42 11.75
CA MET A 65 15.71 -10.96 13.14
C MET A 65 16.75 -11.70 13.99
#